data_AF-A0A938TZP1-F1
#
_entry.id   AF-A0A938TZP1-F1
#
_cell.length_a   1.000
_cell.length_b   1.000
_cell.length_c   1.000
_cell.angle_alpha   90.00
_cell.angle_beta   90.00
_cell.angle_gamma   90.00
#
_symmetry.space_group_name_H-M   'P 1'
#
loop_
_entity.id
_entity.type
_entity.pdbx_description
1 polymer ?
#
loop_
_entity_poly.entity_id
_entity_poly.type
_entity_poly.pdbx_seq_one_letter_code
_entity_poly.pdbx_strand_id
1 'polypeptide(L)'
;MKVYAAVVMPDHVHVLAQPLKQEEGGVFDLGEILHSIKSFTSHKIQKQRGQKGSVWQDERYDRIVRDEVEFGGKWEYIRHNPVKKELAPDPKEYPWLYEST
;
A
#
# COMPACT_ATOMS: atom_id res chain seq x y z
N MET A 1 -4.97 -4.19 -10.38
CA MET A 1 -5.19 -2.80 -9.92
C MET A 1 -4.15 -1.90 -10.54
N LYS A 2 -4.42 -0.60 -10.67
CA LYS A 2 -3.41 0.43 -10.95
C LYS A 2 -2.92 0.99 -9.62
N VAL A 3 -1.61 0.95 -9.36
CA VAL A 3 -1.00 1.54 -8.16
C VAL A 3 -0.38 2.87 -8.52
N TYR A 4 -0.76 3.91 -7.79
CA TYR A 4 -0.30 5.28 -7.97
C TYR A 4 0.88 5.61 -7.06
N ALA A 5 0.75 5.27 -5.78
CA ALA A 5 1.82 5.42 -4.81
C ALA A 5 1.74 4.30 -3.78
N ALA A 6 2.89 3.85 -3.26
CA ALA A 6 2.97 2.92 -2.15
C ALA A 6 4.22 3.19 -1.33
N VAL A 7 4.13 3.04 -0.01
CA VAL A 7 5.30 3.15 0.88
C VAL A 7 5.27 2.02 1.89
N VAL A 8 6.39 1.29 1.99
CA VAL A 8 6.58 0.26 3.01
C VAL A 8 7.32 0.88 4.19
N MET A 9 6.63 1.00 5.32
CA MET A 9 7.17 1.44 6.59
C MET A 9 7.65 0.23 7.40
N PRO A 10 8.48 0.41 8.45
CA PRO A 10 8.94 -0.71 9.28
C PRO A 10 7.82 -1.55 9.92
N ASP A 11 6.66 -0.93 10.18
CA ASP A 11 5.52 -1.51 10.90
C ASP A 11 4.21 -1.58 10.09
N HIS A 12 4.11 -0.88 8.95
CA HIS A 12 2.89 -0.86 8.12
C HIS A 12 3.18 -0.50 6.65
N VAL A 13 2.15 -0.52 5.81
CA VAL A 13 2.23 -0.09 4.40
C VAL A 13 1.08 0.85 4.09
N HIS A 14 1.34 1.92 3.36
CA HIS A 14 0.28 2.71 2.72
C HIS A 14 0.28 2.48 1.21
N VAL A 15 -0.91 2.36 0.61
CA VAL A 15 -1.09 2.16 -0.83
C VAL A 15 -2.23 3.06 -1.33
N LEU A 16 -1.95 3.86 -2.34
CA LEU A 16 -2.93 4.58 -3.14
C LEU A 16 -3.07 3.86 -4.48
N ALA A 17 -4.23 3.22 -4.69
CA ALA A 17 -4.46 2.38 -5.84
C ALA A 17 -5.92 2.43 -6.29
N GLN A 18 -6.14 2.09 -7.55
CA GLN A 18 -7.45 1.95 -8.16
C GLN A 18 -7.69 0.49 -8.58
N PRO A 19 -8.75 -0.17 -8.07
CA PRO A 19 -9.19 -1.46 -8.57
C PRO A 19 -9.46 -1.43 -10.08
N LEU A 20 -9.15 -2.52 -10.78
CA LEU A 20 -9.46 -2.62 -12.22
C LEU A 20 -10.96 -2.84 -12.40
N LYS A 21 -11.48 -2.44 -13.57
CA LYS A 21 -12.84 -2.80 -13.98
C LYS A 21 -12.89 -4.28 -14.35
N GLN A 22 -14.01 -4.93 -14.07
CA GLN A 22 -14.29 -6.28 -14.54
C GLN A 22 -14.97 -6.23 -15.91
N GLU A 23 -14.82 -7.30 -16.71
CA GLU A 23 -15.40 -7.40 -18.06
C GLU A 23 -16.93 -7.32 -18.04
N GLU A 24 -17.56 -7.90 -17.02
CA GLU A 24 -19.01 -7.94 -16.82
C GLU A 24 -19.58 -6.64 -16.18
N GLY A 25 -18.73 -5.64 -15.97
CA GLY A 25 -19.06 -4.41 -15.24
C GLY A 25 -18.64 -4.45 -13.77
N GLY A 26 -18.58 -3.29 -13.12
CA GLY A 26 -18.07 -3.16 -11.75
C GLY A 26 -16.54 -3.14 -11.65
N VAL A 27 -16.03 -3.29 -10.43
CA VAL A 27 -14.59 -3.33 -10.12
C VAL A 27 -14.28 -4.54 -9.25
N PHE A 28 -13.04 -5.03 -9.30
CA PHE A 28 -12.58 -6.09 -8.40
C PHE A 28 -12.79 -5.73 -6.92
N ASP A 29 -13.25 -6.71 -6.14
CA ASP A 29 -13.51 -6.54 -4.72
C ASP A 29 -12.24 -6.19 -3.95
N LEU A 30 -12.35 -5.23 -3.03
CA LEU A 30 -11.22 -4.76 -2.24
C LEU A 30 -10.76 -5.83 -1.22
N GLY A 31 -11.70 -6.61 -0.68
CA GLY A 31 -11.41 -7.79 0.15
C GLY A 31 -10.52 -8.80 -0.55
N GLU A 32 -10.88 -9.19 -1.76
CA GLU A 32 -10.10 -10.14 -2.56
C GLU A 32 -8.71 -9.61 -2.91
N ILE A 33 -8.61 -8.35 -3.35
CA ILE A 33 -7.33 -7.70 -3.64
C ILE A 33 -6.43 -7.73 -2.41
N LEU A 34 -6.95 -7.31 -1.25
CA LEU A 34 -6.17 -7.24 -0.02
C LEU A 34 -5.82 -8.62 0.52
N HIS A 35 -6.73 -9.58 0.42
CA HIS A 35 -6.46 -10.97 0.80
C HIS A 35 -5.30 -11.53 -0.03
N SER A 36 -5.32 -11.33 -1.36
CA SER A 36 -4.26 -11.76 -2.26
C SER A 36 -2.90 -11.15 -1.89
N ILE A 37 -2.85 -9.83 -1.65
CA ILE A 37 -1.62 -9.13 -1.24
C ILE A 37 -1.12 -9.64 0.11
N LYS A 38 -1.98 -9.65 1.14
CA LYS A 38 -1.60 -10.07 2.50
C LYS A 38 -1.12 -11.52 2.50
N SER A 39 -1.81 -12.41 1.79
CA SER A 39 -1.43 -13.82 1.68
C SER A 39 -0.07 -13.97 0.99
N PHE A 40 0.10 -13.45 -0.24
CA PHE A 40 1.34 -13.60 -0.99
C PHE A 40 2.56 -13.06 -0.22
N THR A 41 2.43 -11.84 0.33
CA THR A 41 3.52 -11.19 1.08
C THR A 41 3.86 -11.93 2.36
N SER A 42 2.85 -12.42 3.11
CA SER A 42 3.07 -13.22 4.33
C SER A 42 3.91 -14.45 4.05
N HIS A 43 3.59 -15.20 2.99
CA HIS A 43 4.33 -16.41 2.62
C HIS A 43 5.78 -16.08 2.24
N LYS A 44 6.00 -15.00 1.48
CA LYS A 44 7.35 -14.56 1.08
C LYS A 44 8.18 -14.10 2.28
N ILE A 45 7.61 -13.29 3.17
CA ILE A 45 8.28 -12.77 4.37
C ILE A 45 8.63 -13.91 5.32
N GLN A 46 7.68 -14.81 5.60
CA GLN A 46 7.92 -15.97 6.47
C GLN A 46 9.03 -16.88 5.91
N LYS A 47 9.02 -17.12 4.59
CA LYS A 47 10.08 -17.89 3.92
C LYS A 47 11.45 -17.22 4.06
N GLN A 48 11.53 -15.91 3.91
CA GLN A 48 12.80 -15.17 4.06
C GLN A 48 13.28 -15.10 5.51
N ARG A 49 12.37 -14.98 6.49
CA ARG A 49 12.69 -14.98 7.93
C ARG A 49 13.01 -16.37 8.49
N GLY A 50 12.62 -17.44 7.79
CA GLY A 50 12.75 -18.82 8.29
C GLY A 50 11.82 -19.15 9.47
N GLN A 51 10.80 -18.32 9.71
CA GLN A 51 9.87 -18.46 10.83
C GLN A 51 8.44 -18.32 10.35
N LYS A 52 7.53 -19.09 10.98
CA LYS A 52 6.08 -18.99 10.75
C LYS A 52 5.47 -18.04 11.76
N GLY A 53 4.42 -17.33 11.36
CA GLY A 53 3.69 -16.41 12.25
C GLY A 53 2.81 -15.43 11.48
N SER A 54 2.04 -14.65 12.22
CA SER A 54 1.26 -13.56 11.62
C SER A 54 2.19 -12.41 11.21
N VAL A 55 2.01 -11.94 9.99
CA VAL A 55 2.75 -10.78 9.45
C VAL A 55 1.87 -9.53 9.45
N TRP A 56 0.58 -9.69 9.16
CA TRP A 56 -0.38 -8.60 9.05
C TRP A 56 -1.37 -8.61 10.20
N GLN A 57 -1.81 -7.44 10.62
CA GLN A 57 -3.01 -7.31 11.43
C GLN A 57 -4.25 -7.72 10.61
N ASP A 58 -5.26 -8.29 11.28
CA ASP A 58 -6.50 -8.72 10.63
C ASP A 58 -7.27 -7.53 10.06
N GLU A 59 -7.36 -6.46 10.84
CA GLU A 59 -8.01 -5.22 10.44
C GLU A 59 -7.25 -4.49 9.33
N ARG A 60 -7.97 -3.62 8.64
CA ARG A 60 -7.45 -2.74 7.60
C ARG A 60 -8.06 -1.36 7.78
N TYR A 61 -7.30 -0.34 7.39
CA TYR A 61 -7.82 1.00 7.21
C TYR A 61 -7.93 1.26 5.71
N ASP A 62 -9.16 1.22 5.18
CA ASP A 62 -9.45 1.59 3.81
C ASP A 62 -10.31 2.85 3.75
N ARG A 63 -10.03 3.69 2.75
CA ARG A 63 -10.75 4.95 2.51
C ARG A 63 -10.88 5.17 1.02
N ILE A 64 -12.12 5.33 0.56
CA ILE A 64 -12.42 5.68 -0.82
C ILE A 64 -12.06 7.15 -1.03
N VAL A 65 -11.14 7.41 -1.96
CA VAL A 65 -10.77 8.75 -2.42
C VAL A 65 -11.80 9.21 -3.45
N ARG A 66 -12.47 10.34 -3.21
CA ARG A 66 -13.65 10.75 -3.98
C ARG A 66 -13.39 11.87 -4.98
N ASP A 67 -12.31 12.63 -4.78
CA ASP A 67 -11.96 13.77 -5.62
C ASP A 67 -10.45 13.92 -5.75
N GLU A 68 -10.05 14.80 -6.67
CA GLU A 68 -8.65 15.06 -7.02
C GLU A 68 -7.88 15.73 -5.88
N VAL A 69 -8.54 16.55 -5.06
CA VAL A 69 -7.91 17.22 -3.91
C VAL A 69 -7.53 16.19 -2.84
N GLU A 70 -8.44 15.28 -2.52
CA GLU A 70 -8.19 14.17 -1.61
C GLU A 70 -7.12 13.23 -2.18
N PHE A 71 -7.14 12.98 -3.49
CA PHE A 71 -6.13 12.18 -4.17
C PHE A 71 -4.72 12.77 -4.01
N GLY A 72 -4.54 14.05 -4.35
CA GLY A 72 -3.26 14.74 -4.19
C GLY A 72 -2.82 14.79 -2.72
N GLY A 73 -3.75 15.04 -1.79
CA GLY A 73 -3.45 15.03 -0.36
C GLY A 73 -2.98 13.66 0.15
N LYS A 74 -3.59 12.56 -0.31
CA LYS A 74 -3.15 11.20 0.04
C LYS A 74 -1.82 10.83 -0.62
N TRP A 75 -1.59 11.25 -1.85
CA TRP A 75 -0.31 11.07 -2.54
C TRP A 75 0.83 11.71 -1.74
N GLU A 76 0.68 12.99 -1.39
CA GLU A 76 1.69 13.72 -0.61
C GLU A 76 1.88 13.15 0.80
N TYR A 77 0.79 12.71 1.45
CA TYR A 77 0.86 12.03 2.74
C TYR A 77 1.71 10.74 2.66
N ILE A 78 1.54 9.93 1.61
CA ILE A 78 2.32 8.70 1.41
C ILE A 78 3.80 9.04 1.21
N ARG A 79 4.11 10.02 0.35
CA ARG A 79 5.48 10.46 0.07
C ARG A 79 6.20 10.98 1.31
N HIS A 80 5.52 11.77 2.13
CA HIS A 80 6.13 12.41 3.30
C HIS A 80 6.11 11.55 4.57
N ASN A 81 5.49 10.36 4.54
CA ASN A 81 5.42 9.51 5.73
C ASN A 81 6.81 9.10 6.26
N PRO A 82 7.76 8.65 5.41
CA PRO A 82 9.11 8.31 5.85
C PRO A 82 9.86 9.50 6.43
N VAL A 83 9.72 10.69 5.83
CA VAL A 83 10.36 11.92 6.31
C VAL A 83 9.81 12.33 7.68
N LYS A 84 8.49 12.28 7.85
CA LYS A 84 7.84 12.55 9.15
C LYS A 84 8.25 11.57 10.25
N LYS A 85 8.69 10.36 9.87
CA LYS A 85 9.22 9.33 10.76
C LYS A 85 10.74 9.35 10.87
N GLU A 86 11.40 10.36 10.29
CA GLU A 86 12.86 10.54 10.32
C GLU A 86 13.63 9.36 9.69
N LEU A 87 12.99 8.62 8.78
CA LEU A 87 13.58 7.47 8.08
C LEU A 87 14.40 7.89 6.84
N ALA A 88 14.15 9.08 6.31
CA ALA A 88 14.87 9.68 5.20
C ALA A 88 14.74 11.22 5.27
N PRO A 89 15.73 11.99 4.78
CA PRO A 89 15.67 13.45 4.75
C PRO A 89 14.75 13.99 3.65
N ASP A 90 14.54 13.23 2.57
CA ASP A 90 13.66 13.54 1.44
C ASP A 90 12.87 12.28 1.04
N PRO A 91 11.60 12.40 0.56
CA PRO A 91 10.82 11.24 0.12
C PRO A 91 11.54 10.38 -0.93
N LYS A 92 12.26 11.01 -1.87
CA LYS A 92 12.96 10.32 -2.97
C LYS A 92 14.16 9.52 -2.50
N GLU A 93 14.67 9.81 -1.31
CA GLU A 93 15.78 9.08 -0.71
C GLU A 93 15.31 7.85 0.07
N TYR A 94 14.00 7.67 0.28
CA TYR A 94 13.48 6.48 0.94
C TYR A 94 13.36 5.32 -0.06
N PRO A 95 14.14 4.23 0.08
CA PRO A 95 14.23 3.17 -0.93
C PRO A 95 12.95 2.34 -1.09
N TRP A 96 12.03 2.44 -0.12
CA TRP A 96 10.78 1.68 -0.10
C TRP A 96 9.55 2.51 -0.45
N LEU A 97 9.76 3.68 -1.08
CA LEU A 97 8.73 4.48 -1.71
C LEU A 97 8.61 4.11 -3.19
N TYR A 98 7.39 3.88 -3.65
CA TYR A 98 7.03 3.74 -5.06
C TYR A 98 6.03 4.84 -5.42
N GLU A 99 6.26 5.53 -6.52
CA GLU A 99 5.33 6.48 -7.14
C GLU A 99 5.35 6.30 -8.66
N SER A 100 4.17 6.16 -9.27
CA SER A 100 4.03 6.08 -10.72
C SER A 100 4.05 7.49 -11.30
N THR A 101 4.90 7.74 -12.30
CA THR A 101 4.91 8.99 -13.06
C THR A 101 3.79 9.06 -14.09
#